data_AF-B4VVC7-F1
#
_entry.id   AF-B4VVC7-F1
#
_cell.length_a   1.000
_cell.length_b   1.000
_cell.length_c   1.000
_cell.angle_alpha   90.00
_cell.angle_beta   90.00
_cell.angle_gamma   90.00
#
_symmetry.space_group_name_H-M   'P 1'
#
loop_
_entity.id
_entity.type
_entity.pdbx_description
1 polymer ?
#
loop_
_entity_poly.entity_id
_entity_poly.type
_entity_poly.pdbx_seq_one_letter_code
_entity_poly.pdbx_strand_id
1 'polypeptide(L)'
;MKAFTLTGNDTYRITQFIQQQKHNLDPIWAIFNVQNFSFDQLEAALMYAQTLPLYGQEKLLVIRGKITANHFELLNTLLSINTPSTVILITPLDTRTRIGKLIKRATTVKQFNCTPSWKINELATNVQQESRTLGVNLPLAVATYIASATGSNSARTTQELEKLATCRGEETLTFGEIKQLIPNLNHSTLELANALKHKDVLQVNQLSQQLLSVGEPPLKITATLLTFIRTWLKLKAALKAGIRSDKDLTTATGVSNPNRLYFLKQDIQGLSTSWLIKSAIALFNLEGEIKQGLPSDYFTTRLLTLLTY
;
A
#
# COMPACT_ATOMS: atom_id res chain seq x y z
N MET A 1 18.45 26.53 7.56
CA MET A 1 17.45 25.47 7.82
C MET A 1 17.04 24.81 6.52
N LYS A 2 17.02 23.48 6.45
CA LYS A 2 16.39 22.75 5.34
C LYS A 2 14.94 22.48 5.73
N ALA A 3 13.98 22.68 4.83
CA ALA A 3 12.58 22.39 5.12
C ALA A 3 11.97 21.56 3.99
N PHE A 4 11.30 20.46 4.37
CA PHE A 4 10.62 19.57 3.45
C PHE A 4 9.14 19.48 3.80
N THR A 5 8.30 19.29 2.80
CA THR A 5 6.91 18.89 3.00
C THR A 5 6.63 17.61 2.24
N LEU A 6 6.28 16.56 2.97
CA LEU A 6 5.97 15.25 2.43
C LEU A 6 4.45 15.10 2.38
N THR A 7 3.93 14.79 1.20
CA THR A 7 2.50 14.56 0.95
C THR A 7 2.30 13.26 0.19
N GLY A 8 1.10 12.69 0.24
CA GLY A 8 0.72 11.47 -0.47
C GLY A 8 0.35 10.32 0.46
N ASN A 9 0.02 9.19 -0.13
CA ASN A 9 -0.53 8.01 0.54
C ASN A 9 0.47 6.85 0.68
N ASP A 10 1.70 6.99 0.17
CA ASP A 10 2.77 5.99 0.35
C ASP A 10 3.53 6.26 1.65
N THR A 11 2.98 5.73 2.75
CA THR A 11 3.54 5.91 4.10
C THR A 11 4.92 5.28 4.28
N TYR A 12 5.23 4.23 3.53
CA TYR A 12 6.53 3.57 3.57
C TYR A 12 7.62 4.46 2.97
N ARG A 13 7.39 5.03 1.78
CA ARG A 13 8.34 5.96 1.14
C ARG A 13 8.54 7.24 1.96
N ILE A 14 7.47 7.74 2.59
CA ILE A 14 7.56 8.85 3.56
C ILE A 14 8.51 8.47 4.71
N THR A 15 8.35 7.26 5.27
CA THR A 15 9.18 6.78 6.38
C THR A 15 10.64 6.60 5.96
N GLN A 16 10.90 6.02 4.78
CA GLN A 16 12.25 5.89 4.23
C GLN A 16 12.92 7.26 4.05
N PHE A 17 12.19 8.27 3.53
CA PHE A 17 12.75 9.61 3.38
C PHE A 17 13.16 10.22 4.73
N ILE A 18 12.36 10.02 5.78
CA ILE A 18 12.68 10.50 7.13
C ILE A 18 13.90 9.76 7.69
N GLN A 19 13.99 8.44 7.49
CA GLN A 19 15.16 7.66 7.88
C GLN A 19 16.43 8.15 7.17
N GLN A 20 16.36 8.47 5.88
CA GLN A 20 17.48 9.07 5.14
C GLN A 20 17.92 10.41 5.75
N GLN A 21 16.99 11.27 6.16
CA GLN A 21 17.35 12.51 6.86
C GLN A 21 17.96 12.25 8.24
N LYS A 22 17.50 11.21 8.95
CA LYS A 22 18.06 10.80 10.24
C LYS A 22 19.50 10.28 10.10
N HIS A 23 19.83 9.58 9.02
CA HIS A 23 21.19 9.10 8.77
C HIS A 23 22.22 10.21 8.53
N ASN A 24 21.78 11.43 8.21
CA ASN A 24 22.67 12.59 8.09
C ASN A 24 23.08 13.18 9.46
N LEU A 25 22.43 12.74 10.55
CA LEU A 25 22.76 13.15 11.91
C LEU A 25 23.86 12.27 12.49
N ASP A 26 24.55 12.78 13.51
CA ASP A 26 25.47 11.98 14.32
C ASP A 26 24.71 10.79 14.94
N PRO A 27 25.11 9.53 14.67
CA PRO A 27 24.41 8.35 15.16
C PRO A 27 24.29 8.26 16.68
N ILE A 28 25.27 8.78 17.42
CA ILE A 28 25.31 8.73 18.89
C ILE A 28 24.28 9.71 19.46
N TRP A 29 24.18 10.90 18.85
CA TRP A 29 23.33 11.98 19.36
C TRP A 29 21.95 12.08 18.69
N ALA A 30 21.70 11.28 17.65
CA ALA A 30 20.44 11.28 16.90
C ALA A 30 19.20 11.08 17.80
N ILE A 31 19.31 10.37 18.92
CA ILE A 31 18.19 10.19 19.86
C ILE A 31 17.74 11.50 20.52
N PHE A 32 18.66 12.44 20.74
CA PHE A 32 18.36 13.75 21.35
C PHE A 32 18.03 14.81 20.30
N ASN A 33 18.59 14.66 19.10
CA ASN A 33 18.47 15.61 18.00
C ASN A 33 17.32 15.29 17.03
N VAL A 34 16.47 14.30 17.33
CA VAL A 34 15.25 14.00 16.56
C VAL A 34 14.03 14.15 17.45
N GLN A 35 13.09 15.03 17.07
CA GLN A 35 11.82 15.19 17.79
C GLN A 35 10.63 15.14 16.84
N ASN A 36 9.55 14.51 17.31
CA ASN A 36 8.29 14.41 16.57
C ASN A 36 7.22 15.25 17.27
N PHE A 37 6.45 16.00 16.49
CA PHE A 37 5.37 16.85 16.96
C PHE A 37 4.11 16.62 16.12
N SER A 38 2.94 16.93 16.69
CA SER A 38 1.75 17.20 15.89
C SER A 38 1.69 18.68 15.49
N PHE A 39 0.84 19.03 14.52
CA PHE A 39 0.57 20.44 14.22
C PHE A 39 -0.06 21.20 15.39
N ASP A 40 -0.76 20.50 16.30
CA ASP A 40 -1.31 21.11 17.53
C ASP A 40 -0.22 21.41 18.57
N GLN A 41 1.01 20.93 18.37
CA GLN A 41 2.18 21.16 19.24
C GLN A 41 3.18 22.12 18.59
N LEU A 42 2.72 23.01 17.72
CA LEU A 42 3.59 23.86 16.91
C LEU A 42 4.38 24.87 17.76
N GLU A 43 3.84 25.35 18.89
CA GLU A 43 4.61 26.16 19.84
C GLU A 43 5.79 25.38 20.42
N ALA A 44 5.56 24.13 20.84
CA ALA A 44 6.64 23.27 21.36
C ALA A 44 7.68 22.96 20.27
N ALA A 45 7.24 22.73 19.03
CA ALA A 45 8.13 22.55 17.89
C ALA A 45 8.96 23.80 17.61
N LEU A 46 8.37 25.00 17.74
CA LEU A 46 9.05 26.28 17.59
C LEU A 46 10.12 26.48 18.68
N MET A 47 9.76 26.25 19.94
CA MET A 47 10.70 26.31 21.06
C MET A 47 11.86 25.34 20.86
N TYR A 48 11.56 24.08 20.49
CA TYR A 48 12.60 23.11 20.17
C TYR A 48 13.43 23.56 18.97
N ALA A 49 12.86 24.16 17.92
CA ALA A 49 13.61 24.66 16.76
C ALA A 49 14.60 25.78 17.11
N GLN A 50 14.31 26.59 18.13
CA GLN A 50 15.16 27.68 18.61
C GLN A 50 16.38 27.22 19.41
N THR A 51 16.38 26.00 19.96
CA THR A 51 17.55 25.48 20.70
C THR A 51 18.74 25.19 19.77
N LEU A 52 19.92 24.93 20.32
CA LEU A 52 21.02 24.34 19.56
C LEU A 52 20.92 22.80 19.57
N PRO A 53 21.40 22.10 18.53
CA PRO A 53 21.58 20.64 18.57
C PRO A 53 22.45 20.24 19.77
N LEU A 54 22.09 19.15 20.45
CA LEU A 54 22.87 18.60 21.54
C LEU A 54 24.00 17.75 20.97
N TYR A 55 25.20 18.35 20.88
CA TYR A 55 26.36 17.80 20.19
C TYR A 55 26.08 17.43 18.71
N GLY A 56 27.04 17.70 17.83
CA GLY A 56 26.85 17.52 16.38
C GLY A 56 26.35 18.78 15.66
N GLN A 57 26.00 18.61 14.39
CA GLN A 57 25.89 19.71 13.42
C GLN A 57 24.46 20.12 13.07
N GLU A 58 23.46 19.29 13.34
CA GLU A 58 22.08 19.52 12.90
C GLU A 58 21.09 18.76 13.81
N LYS A 59 19.83 19.22 13.85
CA LYS A 59 18.69 18.49 14.45
C LYS A 59 17.54 18.32 13.46
N LEU A 60 16.70 17.32 13.68
CA LEU A 60 15.58 16.96 12.83
C LEU A 60 14.25 17.09 13.58
N LEU A 61 13.35 17.89 13.03
CA LEU A 61 11.98 18.05 13.52
C LEU A 61 11.01 17.42 12.53
N VAL A 62 10.15 16.53 13.00
CA VAL A 62 9.11 15.90 12.17
C VAL A 62 7.74 16.29 12.71
N ILE A 63 6.99 17.07 11.94
CA ILE A 63 5.67 17.59 12.33
C ILE A 63 4.61 16.90 11.47
N ARG A 64 3.63 16.25 12.10
CA ARG A 64 2.62 15.44 11.41
C ARG A 64 1.20 15.87 11.74
N GLY A 65 0.29 15.67 10.78
CA GLY A 65 -1.15 15.83 11.00
C GLY A 65 -1.82 16.77 10.00
N LYS A 66 -3.04 17.18 10.33
CA LYS A 66 -3.83 18.05 9.47
C LYS A 66 -3.46 19.51 9.73
N ILE A 67 -3.01 20.19 8.68
CA ILE A 67 -2.75 21.62 8.74
C ILE A 67 -4.04 22.42 8.57
N THR A 68 -4.19 23.47 9.36
CA THR A 68 -5.32 24.43 9.32
C THR A 68 -4.82 25.86 9.23
N ALA A 69 -5.70 26.81 8.92
CA ALA A 69 -5.34 28.23 8.78
C ALA A 69 -4.74 28.84 10.06
N ASN A 70 -5.13 28.34 11.24
CA ASN A 70 -4.67 28.85 12.54
C ASN A 70 -3.16 28.65 12.75
N HIS A 71 -2.55 27.67 12.07
CA HIS A 71 -1.12 27.39 12.18
C HIS A 71 -0.24 28.37 11.40
N PHE A 72 -0.82 29.32 10.64
CA PHE A 72 -0.07 30.14 9.68
C PHE A 72 1.06 30.94 10.33
N GLU A 73 0.79 31.68 11.40
CA GLU A 73 1.76 32.59 12.02
C GLU A 73 2.92 31.83 12.68
N LEU A 74 2.60 30.78 13.44
CA LEU A 74 3.59 29.92 14.08
C LEU A 74 4.44 29.17 13.05
N LEU A 75 3.84 28.68 11.96
CA LEU A 75 4.56 27.97 10.91
C LEU A 75 5.47 28.92 10.12
N ASN A 76 5.00 30.14 9.84
CA ASN A 76 5.80 31.16 9.16
C ASN A 76 7.03 31.54 10.01
N THR A 77 6.83 31.67 11.33
CA THR A 77 7.93 31.91 12.28
C THR A 77 8.90 30.73 12.29
N LEU A 78 8.40 29.50 12.45
CA LEU A 78 9.21 28.28 12.48
C LEU A 78 10.11 28.14 11.25
N LEU A 79 9.55 28.35 10.06
CA LEU A 79 10.27 28.21 8.78
C LEU A 79 11.26 29.36 8.50
N SER A 80 11.18 30.44 9.27
CA SER A 80 12.11 31.58 9.16
C SER A 80 13.28 31.49 10.15
N ILE A 81 13.31 30.49 11.04
CA ILE A 81 14.38 30.31 12.01
C ILE A 81 15.68 29.94 11.31
N ASN A 82 16.76 30.66 11.64
CA ASN A 82 18.10 30.37 11.17
C ASN A 82 18.90 29.55 12.19
N THR A 83 18.44 28.35 12.49
CA THR A 83 19.19 27.36 13.29
C THR A 83 19.62 26.19 12.40
N PRO A 84 20.68 25.46 12.77
CA PRO A 84 21.07 24.23 12.09
C PRO A 84 20.05 23.13 12.36
N SER A 85 18.96 23.16 11.60
CA SER A 85 17.88 22.20 11.68
C SER A 85 17.29 21.85 10.31
N THR A 86 16.81 20.62 10.23
CA THR A 86 15.94 20.13 9.17
C THR A 86 14.52 19.99 9.71
N VAL A 87 13.55 20.62 9.05
CA VAL A 87 12.12 20.51 9.39
C VAL A 87 11.42 19.68 8.32
N ILE A 88 10.68 18.66 8.74
CA ILE A 88 9.85 17.82 7.87
C ILE A 88 8.39 17.98 8.28
N LEU A 89 7.57 18.50 7.37
CA LEU A 89 6.12 18.58 7.53
C LEU A 89 5.46 17.41 6.80
N ILE A 90 4.58 16.67 7.46
CA ILE A 90 3.81 15.56 6.85
C ILE A 90 2.34 15.92 6.91
N THR A 91 1.81 16.41 5.79
CA THR A 91 0.44 16.91 5.73
C THR A 91 -0.07 16.91 4.28
N PRO A 92 -1.38 16.66 4.05
CA PRO A 92 -1.98 16.95 2.76
C PRO A 92 -1.86 18.46 2.46
N LEU A 93 -1.44 18.79 1.25
CA LEU A 93 -1.17 20.18 0.85
C LEU A 93 -2.19 20.68 -0.16
N ASP A 94 -2.98 21.69 0.20
CA ASP A 94 -3.77 22.47 -0.75
C ASP A 94 -3.05 23.79 -1.07
N THR A 95 -2.42 23.84 -2.24
CA THR A 95 -1.61 24.98 -2.70
C THR A 95 -2.43 26.25 -2.99
N ARG A 96 -3.76 26.18 -3.00
CA ARG A 96 -4.64 27.34 -3.20
C ARG A 96 -4.78 28.19 -1.94
N THR A 97 -4.64 27.55 -0.77
CA THR A 97 -4.77 28.21 0.54
C THR A 97 -3.58 29.13 0.84
N ARG A 98 -3.77 30.12 1.72
CA ARG A 98 -2.68 31.02 2.17
C ARG A 98 -1.51 30.24 2.78
N ILE A 99 -1.81 29.23 3.60
CA ILE A 99 -0.79 28.37 4.24
C ILE A 99 -0.12 27.43 3.24
N GLY A 100 -0.85 26.92 2.24
CA GLY A 100 -0.27 26.11 1.18
C GLY A 100 0.71 26.92 0.31
N LYS A 101 0.42 28.19 0.05
CA LYS A 101 1.35 29.11 -0.62
C LYS A 101 2.61 29.37 0.22
N LEU A 102 2.46 29.56 1.53
CA LEU A 102 3.59 29.66 2.48
C LEU A 102 4.48 28.42 2.44
N ILE A 103 3.89 27.23 2.52
CA ILE A 103 4.66 25.98 2.47
C ILE A 103 5.40 25.86 1.14
N LYS A 104 4.71 26.08 0.02
CA LYS A 104 5.30 25.95 -1.32
C LYS A 104 6.49 26.90 -1.54
N ARG A 105 6.47 28.10 -0.93
CA ARG A 105 7.61 29.05 -1.02
C ARG A 105 8.76 28.71 -0.08
N ALA A 106 8.46 28.14 1.09
CA ALA A 106 9.43 27.99 2.19
C ALA A 106 9.98 26.56 2.33
N THR A 107 9.39 25.57 1.69
CA THR A 107 9.80 24.16 1.79
C THR A 107 9.96 23.49 0.42
N THR A 108 10.80 22.47 0.36
CA THR A 108 10.85 21.55 -0.78
C THR A 108 9.74 20.51 -0.65
N VAL A 109 8.72 20.61 -1.49
CA VAL A 109 7.58 19.68 -1.49
C VAL A 109 7.95 18.38 -2.22
N LYS A 110 7.81 17.24 -1.54
CA LYS A 110 7.96 15.89 -2.10
C LYS A 110 6.65 15.13 -2.01
N GLN A 111 6.22 14.56 -3.13
CA GLN A 111 4.98 13.80 -3.22
C GLN A 111 5.27 12.30 -3.35
N PHE A 112 4.72 11.52 -2.42
CA PHE A 112 4.85 10.06 -2.33
C PHE A 112 3.48 9.42 -2.48
N ASN A 113 3.07 9.21 -3.73
CA ASN A 113 1.82 8.54 -4.03
C ASN A 113 2.07 7.08 -4.41
N CYS A 114 1.24 6.17 -3.93
CA CYS A 114 1.26 4.79 -4.42
C CYS A 114 0.87 4.76 -5.90
N THR A 115 1.71 4.16 -6.75
CA THR A 115 1.34 3.86 -8.13
C THR A 115 0.23 2.81 -8.12
N PRO A 116 -0.92 3.03 -8.79
CA PRO A 116 -2.02 2.05 -8.81
C PRO A 116 -1.61 0.68 -9.35
N SER A 117 -2.10 -0.42 -8.74
CA SER A 117 -1.68 -1.80 -9.06
C SER A 117 -1.90 -2.22 -10.52
N TRP A 118 -2.75 -1.50 -11.27
CA TRP A 118 -3.00 -1.79 -12.69
C TRP A 118 -2.01 -1.14 -13.64
N LYS A 119 -1.22 -0.16 -13.18
CA LYS A 119 -0.16 0.46 -13.96
C LYS A 119 1.13 -0.37 -13.88
N ILE A 120 1.07 -1.61 -14.36
CA ILE A 120 2.17 -2.59 -14.24
C ILE A 120 3.47 -2.08 -14.86
N ASN A 121 3.43 -1.36 -15.98
CA ASN A 121 4.64 -0.82 -16.61
C ASN A 121 5.35 0.23 -15.74
N GLU A 122 4.58 1.09 -15.08
CA GLU A 122 5.11 2.11 -14.16
C GLU A 122 5.70 1.42 -12.91
N LEU A 123 4.98 0.44 -12.36
CA LEU A 123 5.47 -0.38 -11.25
C LEU A 123 6.74 -1.15 -11.61
N ALA A 124 6.82 -1.76 -12.79
CA ALA A 124 7.99 -2.51 -13.24
C ALA A 124 9.21 -1.58 -13.40
N THR A 125 9.00 -0.36 -13.90
CA THR A 125 10.06 0.66 -13.98
C THR A 125 10.57 1.01 -12.58
N ASN A 126 9.66 1.22 -11.62
CA ASN A 126 10.02 1.50 -10.23
C ASN A 126 10.80 0.34 -9.60
N VAL A 127 10.36 -0.91 -9.83
CA VAL A 127 11.06 -2.12 -9.39
C VAL A 127 12.47 -2.18 -9.96
N GLN A 128 12.66 -1.90 -11.25
CA GLN A 128 14.01 -1.89 -11.86
C GLN A 128 14.88 -0.79 -11.24
N GLN A 129 14.37 0.42 -11.08
CA GLN A 129 15.11 1.52 -10.48
C GLN A 129 15.56 1.19 -9.05
N GLU A 130 14.63 0.68 -8.23
CA GLU A 130 14.92 0.29 -6.85
C GLU A 130 15.90 -0.89 -6.77
N SER A 131 15.72 -1.91 -7.61
CA SER A 131 16.65 -3.06 -7.66
C SER A 131 18.08 -2.62 -7.93
N ARG A 132 18.29 -1.63 -8.82
CA ARG A 132 19.62 -1.08 -9.13
C ARG A 132 20.26 -0.38 -7.94
N THR A 133 19.45 0.31 -7.11
CA THR A 133 19.97 0.93 -5.87
C THR A 133 20.43 -0.11 -4.85
N LEU A 134 19.89 -1.33 -4.91
CA LEU A 134 20.32 -2.49 -4.14
C LEU A 134 21.40 -3.32 -4.86
N GLY A 135 21.97 -2.80 -5.95
CA GLY A 135 23.00 -3.46 -6.74
C GLY A 135 22.52 -4.65 -7.55
N VAL A 136 21.20 -4.84 -7.75
CA VAL A 136 20.59 -5.91 -8.55
C VAL A 136 20.14 -5.34 -9.90
N ASN A 137 20.52 -5.96 -11.01
CA ASN A 137 20.00 -5.58 -12.33
C ASN A 137 18.98 -6.60 -12.82
N LEU A 138 17.69 -6.24 -12.74
CA LEU A 138 16.60 -7.14 -13.14
C LEU A 138 16.21 -6.96 -14.62
N PRO A 139 16.12 -8.06 -15.40
CA PRO A 139 15.48 -8.02 -16.71
C PRO A 139 14.03 -7.52 -16.60
N LEU A 140 13.53 -6.86 -17.65
CA LEU A 140 12.19 -6.27 -17.64
C LEU A 140 11.11 -7.30 -17.30
N ALA A 141 11.16 -8.50 -17.88
CA ALA A 141 10.21 -9.58 -17.60
C ALA A 141 10.13 -9.95 -16.12
N VAL A 142 11.28 -9.96 -15.43
CA VAL A 142 11.36 -10.25 -13.99
C VAL A 142 10.76 -9.10 -13.18
N ALA A 143 11.11 -7.86 -13.51
CA ALA A 143 10.54 -6.69 -12.85
C ALA A 143 9.02 -6.57 -13.05
N THR A 144 8.52 -6.91 -14.24
CA THR A 144 7.08 -7.01 -14.54
C THR A 144 6.41 -8.08 -13.68
N TYR A 145 7.04 -9.24 -13.50
CA TYR A 145 6.52 -10.28 -12.62
C TYR A 145 6.44 -9.79 -11.17
N ILE A 146 7.52 -9.22 -10.62
CA ILE A 146 7.54 -8.69 -9.25
C ILE A 146 6.49 -7.59 -9.08
N ALA A 147 6.39 -6.65 -10.03
CA ALA A 147 5.37 -5.62 -10.03
C ALA A 147 3.94 -6.19 -10.00
N SER A 148 3.69 -7.28 -10.75
CA SER A 148 2.40 -7.97 -10.71
C SER A 148 2.15 -8.68 -9.37
N ALA A 149 3.20 -9.19 -8.73
CA ALA A 149 3.12 -9.90 -7.46
C ALA A 149 2.90 -8.96 -6.28
N THR A 150 3.61 -7.83 -6.22
CA THR A 150 3.60 -6.89 -5.09
C THR A 150 2.57 -5.77 -5.24
N GLY A 151 2.22 -5.39 -6.47
CA GLY A 151 1.25 -4.32 -6.77
C GLY A 151 1.68 -2.95 -6.23
N SER A 152 0.72 -2.16 -5.75
CA SER A 152 0.97 -0.82 -5.17
C SER A 152 1.70 -0.81 -3.82
N ASN A 153 2.05 -1.96 -3.24
CA ASN A 153 2.66 -2.03 -1.92
C ASN A 153 4.18 -1.83 -2.00
N SER A 154 4.62 -0.57 -1.89
CA SER A 154 6.03 -0.17 -1.91
C SER A 154 6.87 -0.84 -0.82
N ALA A 155 6.32 -1.01 0.38
CA ALA A 155 7.00 -1.70 1.49
C ALA A 155 7.32 -3.15 1.12
N ARG A 156 6.32 -3.87 0.60
CA ARG A 156 6.51 -5.25 0.13
C ARG A 156 7.51 -5.30 -1.02
N THR A 157 7.37 -4.44 -2.03
CA THR A 157 8.33 -4.38 -3.14
C THR A 157 9.76 -4.25 -2.64
N THR A 158 10.00 -3.32 -1.71
CA THR A 158 11.34 -3.10 -1.15
C THR A 158 11.85 -4.34 -0.41
N GLN A 159 11.03 -4.93 0.46
CA GLN A 159 11.39 -6.12 1.22
C GLN A 159 11.72 -7.31 0.31
N GLU A 160 10.95 -7.53 -0.74
CA GLU A 160 11.20 -8.61 -1.69
C GLU A 160 12.49 -8.37 -2.50
N LEU A 161 12.79 -7.11 -2.85
CA LEU A 161 14.03 -6.76 -3.53
C LEU A 161 15.25 -6.90 -2.62
N GLU A 162 15.15 -6.53 -1.33
CA GLU A 162 16.19 -6.76 -0.32
C GLU A 162 16.45 -8.25 -0.11
N LYS A 163 15.39 -9.07 -0.05
CA LYS A 163 15.50 -10.53 -0.02
C LYS A 163 16.23 -11.05 -1.25
N LEU A 164 15.86 -10.61 -2.45
CA LEU A 164 16.54 -11.01 -3.69
C LEU A 164 18.02 -10.63 -3.67
N ALA A 165 18.34 -9.41 -3.23
CA ALA A 165 19.72 -8.95 -3.12
C ALA A 165 20.54 -9.81 -2.14
N THR A 166 19.92 -10.30 -1.06
CA THR A 166 20.54 -11.16 -0.05
C THR A 166 20.69 -12.60 -0.55
N CYS A 167 19.64 -13.18 -1.14
CA CYS A 167 19.62 -14.59 -1.55
C CYS A 167 20.52 -14.90 -2.75
N ARG A 168 20.79 -13.92 -3.61
CA ARG A 168 21.56 -14.16 -4.84
C ARG A 168 23.04 -14.53 -4.58
N GLY A 169 23.62 -14.06 -3.46
CA GLY A 169 25.07 -14.09 -3.27
C GLY A 169 25.82 -13.41 -4.43
N GLU A 170 26.63 -14.18 -5.16
CA GLU A 170 27.37 -13.76 -6.36
C GLU A 170 26.67 -14.14 -7.68
N GLU A 171 25.61 -14.95 -7.64
CA GLU A 171 24.97 -15.52 -8.83
C GLU A 171 23.65 -14.80 -9.21
N THR A 172 23.18 -15.02 -10.43
CA THR A 172 21.87 -14.53 -10.90
C THR A 172 20.79 -15.56 -10.65
N LEU A 173 19.76 -15.20 -9.88
CA LEU A 173 18.58 -16.05 -9.67
C LEU A 173 17.82 -16.28 -10.99
N THR A 174 17.43 -17.53 -11.23
CA THR A 174 16.56 -17.92 -12.34
C THR A 174 15.13 -17.40 -12.14
N PHE A 175 14.37 -17.29 -13.22
CA PHE A 175 12.97 -16.86 -13.14
C PHE A 175 12.10 -17.80 -12.29
N GLY A 176 12.42 -19.11 -12.26
CA GLY A 176 11.72 -20.10 -11.44
C GLY A 176 11.93 -19.86 -9.94
N GLU A 177 13.18 -19.62 -9.53
CA GLU A 177 13.52 -19.32 -8.13
C GLU A 177 12.86 -18.02 -7.67
N ILE A 178 12.83 -16.99 -8.53
CA ILE A 178 12.16 -15.72 -8.22
C ILE A 178 10.66 -15.92 -7.98
N LYS A 179 10.00 -16.78 -8.76
CA LYS A 179 8.58 -17.12 -8.54
C LYS A 179 8.32 -17.83 -7.22
N GLN A 180 9.27 -18.66 -6.79
CA GLN A 180 9.18 -19.34 -5.49
C GLN A 180 9.43 -18.37 -4.33
N LEU A 181 10.38 -17.45 -4.49
CA LEU A 181 10.74 -16.45 -3.47
C LEU A 181 9.69 -15.34 -3.32
N ILE A 182 9.06 -14.94 -4.43
CA ILE A 182 8.08 -13.84 -4.50
C ILE A 182 6.78 -14.36 -5.15
N PRO A 183 5.96 -15.11 -4.41
CA PRO A 183 4.71 -15.63 -4.92
C PRO A 183 3.70 -14.51 -5.20
N ASN A 184 2.93 -14.65 -6.29
CA ASN A 184 1.85 -13.73 -6.65
C ASN A 184 0.52 -14.16 -6.00
N LEU A 185 0.40 -13.88 -4.71
CA LEU A 185 -0.68 -14.35 -3.86
C LEU A 185 -2.03 -13.70 -4.20
N ASN A 186 -2.00 -12.46 -4.70
CA ASN A 186 -3.20 -11.76 -5.19
C ASN A 186 -3.77 -12.43 -6.43
N HIS A 187 -2.91 -12.86 -7.36
CA HIS A 187 -3.33 -13.62 -8.54
C HIS A 187 -3.90 -14.97 -8.13
N SER A 188 -3.21 -15.72 -7.27
CA SER A 188 -3.68 -17.02 -6.77
C SER A 188 -5.01 -16.93 -6.03
N THR A 189 -5.26 -15.85 -5.29
CA THR A 189 -6.56 -15.66 -4.63
C THR A 189 -7.67 -15.26 -5.62
N LEU A 190 -7.34 -14.58 -6.71
CA LEU A 190 -8.29 -14.30 -7.80
C LEU A 190 -8.64 -15.59 -8.56
N GLU A 191 -7.66 -16.45 -8.82
CA GLU A 191 -7.87 -17.79 -9.37
C GLU A 191 -8.79 -18.61 -8.46
N LEU A 192 -8.57 -18.58 -7.13
CA LEU A 192 -9.44 -19.23 -6.17
C LEU A 192 -10.87 -18.66 -6.20
N ALA A 193 -11.03 -17.33 -6.29
CA ALA A 193 -12.34 -16.71 -6.45
C ALA A 193 -13.04 -17.16 -7.74
N ASN A 194 -12.29 -17.31 -8.84
CA ASN A 194 -12.80 -17.82 -10.10
C ASN A 194 -13.15 -19.32 -10.01
N ALA A 195 -12.38 -20.14 -9.30
CA ALA A 195 -12.71 -21.55 -9.08
C ALA A 195 -14.01 -21.69 -8.27
N LEU A 196 -14.19 -20.88 -7.22
CA LEU A 196 -15.45 -20.78 -6.45
C LEU A 196 -16.63 -20.39 -7.35
N LYS A 197 -16.42 -19.40 -8.22
CA LYS A 197 -17.41 -18.90 -9.20
C LYS A 197 -17.91 -20.00 -10.14
N HIS A 198 -17.02 -20.88 -10.60
CA HIS A 198 -17.35 -21.99 -11.51
C HIS A 198 -17.70 -23.30 -10.81
N LYS A 199 -17.72 -23.31 -9.47
CA LYS A 199 -17.93 -24.51 -8.64
C LYS A 199 -16.92 -25.63 -8.92
N ASP A 200 -15.69 -25.27 -9.27
CA ASP A 200 -14.61 -26.24 -9.50
C ASP A 200 -14.02 -26.70 -8.15
N VAL A 201 -14.56 -27.79 -7.63
CA VAL A 201 -14.15 -28.38 -6.34
C VAL A 201 -12.66 -28.70 -6.29
N LEU A 202 -12.11 -29.25 -7.38
CA LEU A 202 -10.72 -29.67 -7.44
C LEU A 202 -9.79 -28.45 -7.40
N GLN A 203 -10.07 -27.44 -8.22
CA GLN A 203 -9.26 -26.21 -8.21
C GLN A 203 -9.40 -25.43 -6.90
N VAL A 204 -10.59 -25.36 -6.30
CA VAL A 204 -10.76 -24.70 -5.00
C VAL A 204 -9.87 -25.36 -3.95
N ASN A 205 -9.88 -26.69 -3.86
CA ASN A 205 -9.04 -27.42 -2.91
C ASN A 205 -7.54 -27.23 -3.20
N GLN A 206 -7.11 -27.33 -4.46
CA GLN A 206 -5.71 -27.16 -4.82
C GLN A 206 -5.19 -25.75 -4.52
N LEU A 207 -5.92 -24.72 -4.95
CA LEU A 207 -5.51 -23.32 -4.78
C LEU A 207 -5.56 -22.88 -3.32
N SER A 208 -6.54 -23.35 -2.53
CA SER A 208 -6.60 -23.03 -1.10
C SER A 208 -5.43 -23.66 -0.35
N GLN A 209 -5.12 -24.93 -0.60
CA GLN A 209 -3.98 -25.61 0.01
C GLN A 209 -2.64 -24.98 -0.41
N GLN A 210 -2.51 -24.59 -1.67
CA GLN A 210 -1.32 -23.90 -2.16
C GLN A 210 -1.10 -22.57 -1.42
N LEU A 211 -2.14 -21.75 -1.27
CA LEU A 211 -2.05 -20.48 -0.53
C LEU A 211 -1.63 -20.72 0.93
N LEU A 212 -2.24 -21.71 1.61
CA LEU A 212 -1.88 -22.06 2.99
C LEU A 212 -0.44 -22.57 3.11
N SER A 213 0.03 -23.38 2.15
CA SER A 213 1.39 -23.95 2.15
C SER A 213 2.48 -22.89 2.02
N VAL A 214 2.17 -21.75 1.41
CA VAL A 214 3.06 -20.60 1.26
C VAL A 214 2.95 -19.65 2.48
N GLY A 215 2.17 -20.03 3.49
CA GLY A 215 2.02 -19.28 4.74
C GLY A 215 1.05 -18.10 4.66
N GLU A 216 0.19 -18.03 3.64
CA GLU A 216 -0.85 -16.99 3.61
C GLU A 216 -1.88 -17.24 4.73
N PRO A 217 -2.13 -16.25 5.61
CA PRO A 217 -3.10 -16.42 6.68
C PRO A 217 -4.51 -16.66 6.13
N PRO A 218 -5.27 -17.66 6.63
CA PRO A 218 -6.66 -17.90 6.23
C PRO A 218 -7.52 -16.64 6.27
N LEU A 219 -7.32 -15.79 7.29
CA LEU A 219 -8.04 -14.53 7.43
C LEU A 219 -7.80 -13.57 6.26
N LYS A 220 -6.57 -13.50 5.75
CA LYS A 220 -6.19 -12.63 4.62
C LYS A 220 -6.76 -13.16 3.30
N ILE A 221 -6.74 -14.48 3.11
CA ILE A 221 -7.38 -15.14 1.96
C ILE A 221 -8.88 -14.83 1.97
N THR A 222 -9.57 -15.06 3.10
CA THR A 222 -11.00 -14.76 3.28
C THR A 222 -11.33 -13.30 2.99
N ALA A 223 -10.57 -12.35 3.56
CA ALA A 223 -10.79 -10.92 3.34
C ALA A 223 -10.62 -10.52 1.87
N THR A 224 -9.66 -11.14 1.17
CA THR A 224 -9.41 -10.90 -0.26
C THR A 224 -10.51 -11.48 -1.13
N LEU A 225 -10.95 -12.72 -0.87
CA LEU A 225 -12.11 -13.33 -1.53
C LEU A 225 -13.38 -12.49 -1.32
N LEU A 226 -13.62 -12.04 -0.09
CA LEU A 226 -14.78 -11.21 0.26
C LEU A 226 -14.75 -9.88 -0.49
N THR A 227 -13.55 -9.31 -0.71
CA THR A 227 -13.38 -8.10 -1.54
C THR A 227 -13.82 -8.38 -2.98
N PHE A 228 -13.36 -9.46 -3.61
CA PHE A 228 -13.77 -9.81 -4.97
C PHE A 228 -15.28 -10.04 -5.09
N ILE A 229 -15.86 -10.84 -4.19
CA ILE A 229 -17.30 -11.14 -4.22
C ILE A 229 -18.14 -9.88 -3.99
N ARG A 230 -17.74 -9.01 -3.05
CA ARG A 230 -18.44 -7.72 -2.82
C ARG A 230 -18.33 -6.81 -4.04
N THR A 231 -17.18 -6.74 -4.70
CA THR A 231 -17.02 -5.97 -5.94
C THR A 231 -17.95 -6.49 -7.04
N TRP A 232 -18.03 -7.81 -7.23
CA TRP A 232 -18.94 -8.42 -8.20
C TRP A 232 -20.41 -8.16 -7.85
N LEU A 233 -20.78 -8.28 -6.57
CA LEU A 233 -22.14 -8.02 -6.08
C LEU A 233 -22.55 -6.56 -6.31
N LYS A 234 -21.69 -5.60 -5.94
CA LYS A 234 -21.92 -4.16 -6.18
C LYS A 234 -22.10 -3.86 -7.66
N LEU A 235 -21.22 -4.42 -8.52
CA LEU A 235 -21.30 -4.21 -9.96
C LEU A 235 -22.58 -4.81 -10.53
N LYS A 236 -22.96 -6.03 -10.13
CA LYS A 236 -24.20 -6.68 -10.56
C LYS A 236 -25.45 -5.89 -10.12
N ALA A 237 -25.45 -5.40 -8.88
CA ALA A 237 -26.55 -4.60 -8.35
C ALA A 237 -26.69 -3.27 -9.10
N ALA A 238 -25.59 -2.55 -9.34
CA ALA A 238 -25.59 -1.31 -10.11
C ALA A 238 -26.09 -1.51 -11.55
N LEU A 239 -25.65 -2.58 -12.22
CA LEU A 239 -26.13 -2.94 -13.55
C LEU A 239 -27.62 -3.30 -13.56
N LYS A 240 -28.13 -3.98 -12.53
CA LYS A 240 -29.57 -4.26 -12.37
C LYS A 240 -30.40 -3.00 -12.09
N ALA A 241 -29.84 -2.02 -11.39
CA ALA A 241 -30.43 -0.71 -11.16
C ALA A 241 -30.42 0.20 -12.40
N GLY A 242 -29.97 -0.29 -13.56
CA GLY A 242 -29.96 0.48 -14.81
C GLY A 242 -28.74 1.40 -14.99
N ILE A 243 -27.77 1.37 -14.07
CA ILE A 243 -26.54 2.18 -14.21
C ILE A 243 -25.71 1.60 -15.36
N ARG A 244 -25.31 2.46 -16.29
CA ARG A 244 -24.50 2.10 -17.48
C ARG A 244 -23.23 2.92 -17.63
N SER A 245 -23.21 4.13 -17.07
CA SER A 245 -22.05 5.03 -17.05
C SER A 245 -20.87 4.42 -16.30
N ASP A 246 -19.72 4.33 -16.97
CA ASP A 246 -18.49 3.78 -16.40
C ASP A 246 -17.99 4.56 -15.18
N LYS A 247 -18.22 5.87 -15.16
CA LYS A 247 -17.90 6.74 -14.02
C LYS A 247 -18.72 6.38 -12.79
N ASP A 248 -20.02 6.15 -12.98
CA ASP A 248 -20.93 5.83 -11.87
C ASP A 248 -20.71 4.40 -11.38
N LEU A 249 -20.43 3.47 -12.29
CA LEU A 249 -20.03 2.09 -11.94
C LEU A 249 -18.70 2.05 -11.20
N THR A 250 -17.72 2.86 -11.61
CA THR A 250 -16.44 3.01 -10.89
C THR A 250 -16.67 3.52 -9.47
N THR A 251 -17.51 4.56 -9.33
CA THR A 251 -17.85 5.15 -8.03
C THR A 251 -18.56 4.15 -7.11
N ALA A 252 -19.49 3.36 -7.65
CA ALA A 252 -20.23 2.36 -6.89
C ALA A 252 -19.37 1.14 -6.46
N THR A 253 -18.41 0.74 -7.30
CA THR A 253 -17.66 -0.52 -7.12
C THR A 253 -16.26 -0.34 -6.57
N GLY A 254 -15.67 0.85 -6.70
CA GLY A 254 -14.26 1.12 -6.41
C GLY A 254 -13.29 0.60 -7.48
N VAL A 255 -13.78 0.11 -8.63
CA VAL A 255 -12.93 -0.41 -9.71
C VAL A 255 -12.52 0.71 -10.65
N SER A 256 -11.40 1.37 -10.34
CA SER A 256 -10.94 2.53 -11.12
C SER A 256 -10.25 2.20 -12.45
N ASN A 257 -9.89 0.93 -12.70
CA ASN A 257 -9.28 0.52 -13.97
C ASN A 257 -10.39 0.25 -15.02
N PRO A 258 -10.45 1.02 -16.12
CA PRO A 258 -11.49 0.86 -17.14
C PRO A 258 -11.46 -0.51 -17.82
N ASN A 259 -10.28 -1.03 -18.15
CA ASN A 259 -10.15 -2.35 -18.79
C ASN A 259 -10.65 -3.45 -17.86
N ARG A 260 -10.28 -3.37 -16.57
CA ARG A 260 -10.77 -4.32 -15.56
C ARG A 260 -12.28 -4.22 -15.40
N LEU A 261 -12.84 -3.00 -15.38
CA LEU A 261 -14.28 -2.80 -15.30
C LEU A 261 -14.99 -3.40 -16.52
N TYR A 262 -14.45 -3.22 -17.72
CA TYR A 262 -14.97 -3.80 -18.96
C TYR A 262 -15.02 -5.33 -18.90
N PHE A 263 -13.91 -6.00 -18.59
CA PHE A 263 -13.88 -7.47 -18.49
C PHE A 263 -14.76 -7.98 -17.34
N LEU A 264 -14.74 -7.31 -16.18
CA LEU A 264 -15.61 -7.69 -15.06
C LEU A 264 -17.10 -7.60 -15.41
N LYS A 265 -17.52 -6.60 -16.20
CA LYS A 265 -18.92 -6.53 -16.66
C LYS A 265 -19.33 -7.77 -17.42
N GLN A 266 -18.43 -8.32 -18.24
CA GLN A 266 -18.66 -9.54 -19.02
C GLN A 266 -18.63 -10.79 -18.12
N ASP A 267 -17.60 -10.89 -17.27
CA ASP A 267 -17.39 -12.04 -16.38
C ASP A 267 -18.56 -12.27 -15.41
N ILE A 268 -19.25 -11.21 -14.97
CA ILE A 268 -20.34 -11.33 -14.01
C ILE A 268 -21.72 -11.49 -14.66
N GLN A 269 -21.85 -11.46 -16.00
CA GLN A 269 -23.17 -11.51 -16.66
C GLN A 269 -23.92 -12.80 -16.33
N GLY A 270 -23.23 -13.95 -16.33
CA GLY A 270 -23.80 -15.25 -16.00
C GLY A 270 -24.03 -15.48 -14.49
N LEU A 271 -23.49 -14.62 -13.62
CA LEU A 271 -23.57 -14.87 -12.17
C LEU A 271 -24.94 -14.57 -11.58
N SER A 272 -25.41 -15.48 -10.74
CA SER A 272 -26.64 -15.29 -9.99
C SER A 272 -26.42 -14.31 -8.82
N THR A 273 -27.35 -13.38 -8.64
CA THR A 273 -27.30 -12.45 -7.50
C THR A 273 -27.43 -13.17 -6.17
N SER A 274 -28.24 -14.24 -6.13
CA SER A 274 -28.40 -15.08 -4.93
C SER A 274 -27.08 -15.72 -4.51
N TRP A 275 -26.32 -16.28 -5.46
CA TRP A 275 -25.00 -16.87 -5.17
C TRP A 275 -24.02 -15.83 -4.63
N LEU A 276 -23.97 -14.63 -5.22
CA LEU A 276 -23.10 -13.55 -4.73
C LEU A 276 -23.44 -13.13 -3.29
N ILE A 277 -24.73 -13.03 -2.96
CA ILE A 277 -25.19 -12.71 -1.59
C ILE A 277 -24.83 -13.84 -0.62
N LYS A 278 -25.20 -15.08 -0.93
CA LYS A 278 -24.90 -16.25 -0.08
C LYS A 278 -23.41 -16.41 0.15
N SER A 279 -22.60 -16.27 -0.90
CA SER A 279 -21.14 -16.37 -0.80
C SER A 279 -20.54 -15.25 0.05
N ALA A 280 -21.05 -14.02 -0.06
CA ALA A 280 -20.60 -12.90 0.78
C ALA A 280 -20.95 -13.14 2.26
N ILE A 281 -22.14 -13.67 2.57
CA ILE A 281 -22.55 -14.03 3.94
C ILE A 281 -21.67 -15.15 4.50
N ALA A 282 -21.47 -16.21 3.73
CA ALA A 282 -20.68 -17.35 4.17
C ALA A 282 -19.20 -17.00 4.37
N LEU A 283 -18.60 -16.16 3.50
CA LEU A 283 -17.24 -15.64 3.73
C LEU A 283 -17.17 -14.71 4.95
N PHE A 284 -18.21 -13.91 5.23
CA PHE A 284 -18.28 -13.10 6.43
C PHE A 284 -18.36 -13.95 7.70
N ASN A 285 -19.15 -15.03 7.68
CA ASN A 285 -19.20 -15.99 8.77
C ASN A 285 -17.85 -16.70 8.97
N LEU A 286 -17.20 -17.12 7.88
CA LEU A 286 -15.87 -17.71 7.92
C LEU A 286 -14.82 -16.74 8.52
N GLU A 287 -14.91 -15.45 8.20
CA GLU A 287 -14.07 -14.42 8.84
C GLU A 287 -14.27 -14.40 10.37
N GLY A 288 -15.53 -14.51 10.82
CA GLY A 288 -15.88 -14.63 12.23
C GLY A 288 -15.34 -15.90 12.89
N GLU A 289 -15.52 -17.06 12.27
CA GLU A 289 -14.99 -18.35 12.75
C GLU A 289 -13.47 -18.30 12.90
N ILE A 290 -12.74 -17.75 11.92
CA ILE A 290 -11.28 -17.60 11.98
C ILE A 290 -10.87 -16.70 13.15
N LYS A 291 -11.57 -15.57 13.35
CA LYS A 291 -11.32 -14.66 14.47
C LYS A 291 -11.64 -15.29 15.84
N GLN A 292 -12.51 -16.30 15.88
CA GLN A 292 -12.85 -17.07 17.07
C GLN A 292 -11.93 -18.28 17.29
N GLY A 293 -10.92 -18.49 16.42
CA GLY A 293 -9.93 -19.54 16.59
C GLY A 293 -10.15 -20.80 15.75
N LEU A 294 -10.86 -20.72 14.62
CA LEU A 294 -10.94 -21.83 13.66
C LEU A 294 -9.52 -22.29 13.25
N PRO A 295 -9.17 -23.58 13.42
CA PRO A 295 -7.87 -24.08 12.99
C PRO A 295 -7.73 -24.00 11.47
N SER A 296 -6.52 -23.68 10.99
CA SER A 296 -6.22 -23.51 9.56
C SER A 296 -6.59 -24.74 8.72
N ASP A 297 -6.50 -25.94 9.28
CA ASP A 297 -6.82 -27.20 8.58
C ASP A 297 -8.29 -27.31 8.15
N TYR A 298 -9.20 -26.62 8.86
CA TYR A 298 -10.62 -26.58 8.52
C TYR A 298 -10.98 -25.51 7.49
N PHE A 299 -10.04 -24.62 7.15
CA PHE A 299 -10.28 -23.50 6.23
C PHE A 299 -10.74 -23.99 4.85
N THR A 300 -10.01 -24.94 4.26
CA THR A 300 -10.35 -25.49 2.93
C THR A 300 -11.71 -26.18 2.95
N THR A 301 -12.00 -26.97 3.99
CA THR A 301 -13.30 -27.63 4.15
C THR A 301 -14.44 -26.60 4.24
N ARG A 302 -14.26 -25.52 5.00
CA ARG A 302 -15.24 -24.42 5.07
C ARG A 302 -15.41 -23.73 3.73
N LEU A 303 -14.34 -23.46 2.99
CA LEU A 303 -14.44 -22.90 1.64
C LEU A 303 -15.23 -23.81 0.69
N LEU A 304 -15.05 -25.12 0.76
CA LEU A 304 -15.78 -26.06 -0.10
C LEU A 304 -17.29 -26.06 0.18
N THR A 305 -17.73 -25.73 1.40
CA THR A 305 -19.17 -25.59 1.68
C THR A 305 -19.82 -24.46 0.88
N LEU A 306 -19.06 -23.44 0.46
CA LEU A 306 -19.56 -22.34 -0.39
C LEU A 306 -20.04 -22.84 -1.76
N LEU A 307 -19.57 -24.00 -2.22
CA LEU A 307 -19.93 -24.57 -3.53
C LEU A 307 -21.33 -25.20 -3.53
N THR A 308 -21.88 -25.48 -2.35
CA THR A 308 -23.19 -26.13 -2.19
C THR A 308 -24.38 -25.19 -2.42
N TYR A 309 -24.14 -23.88 -2.57
CA TYR A 309 -25.16 -22.82 -2.65
C TYR A 309 -25.73 -22.51 -4.03
#